data_AF-A0A7M7QGJ0-F1
#
_entry.id   AF-A0A7M7QGJ0-F1
#
_cell.length_a   1.000
_cell.length_b   1.000
_cell.length_c   1.000
_cell.angle_alpha   90.00
_cell.angle_beta   90.00
_cell.angle_gamma   90.00
#
_symmetry.space_group_name_H-M   'P 1'
#
loop_
_entity.id
_entity.type
_entity.pdbx_description
1 polymer ?
#
loop_
_entity_poly.entity_id
_entity_poly.type
_entity_poly.pdbx_seq_one_letter_code
_entity_poly.pdbx_strand_id
1 'polypeptide(L)'
;MDNFFTSPDLLVHLMKNGLKATGTVRRNRIEIKHEFDKKAVKAASVSPIKPLKRYSSDVRNKAEIRFPSAFVAYNKFMGGVDTHDFRCKKTVPKINSKKWTWSVFIRLIQSSIVNATVIYNICKEDGKVKTKTMAMKVSEFIYWVSQEI
;
A
#
# COMPACT_ATOMS: atom_id res chain seq x y z
N MET A 1 4.13 4.78 6.06
CA MET A 1 5.23 5.41 5.32
C MET A 1 6.49 4.59 5.49
N ASP A 2 7.20 4.34 4.39
CA ASP A 2 8.46 3.63 4.44
C ASP A 2 9.56 4.52 5.07
N ASN A 3 10.62 3.88 5.53
CA ASN A 3 11.79 4.48 6.17
C ASN A 3 12.41 5.62 5.37
N PHE A 4 12.35 5.56 4.04
CA PHE A 4 12.90 6.59 3.17
C PHE A 4 12.16 7.94 3.33
N PHE A 5 10.84 7.89 3.44
CA PHE A 5 9.94 9.05 3.45
C PHE A 5 9.54 9.53 4.86
N THR A 6 10.03 8.89 5.91
CA THR A 6 9.60 9.19 7.29
C THR A 6 10.70 9.94 8.05
N SER A 7 10.33 11.07 8.68
CA SER A 7 11.12 11.78 9.69
C SER A 7 10.22 12.23 10.85
N PRO A 8 10.75 12.37 12.07
CA PRO A 8 9.98 12.87 13.22
C PRO A 8 9.35 14.24 12.96
N ASP A 9 10.12 15.19 12.39
CA ASP A 9 9.65 16.55 12.11
C ASP A 9 8.47 16.55 11.13
N LEU A 10 8.54 15.71 10.10
CA LEU A 10 7.43 15.54 9.14
C LEU A 10 6.17 15.03 9.83
N LEU A 11 6.29 14.04 10.74
CA LEU A 11 5.14 13.52 11.47
C LEU A 11 4.51 14.58 12.38
N VAL A 12 5.32 15.39 13.06
CA VAL A 12 4.85 16.51 13.87
C VAL A 12 4.15 17.56 13.01
N HIS A 13 4.73 17.92 11.86
CA HIS A 13 4.16 18.87 10.92
C HIS A 13 2.82 18.39 10.35
N LEU A 14 2.74 17.14 9.92
CA LEU A 14 1.49 16.53 9.42
C LEU A 14 0.40 16.53 10.50
N MET A 15 0.77 16.22 11.75
CA MET A 15 -0.16 16.25 12.88
C MET A 15 -0.72 17.66 13.12
N LYS A 16 0.12 18.70 13.03
CA LYS A 16 -0.32 20.11 13.12
C LYS A 16 -1.31 20.48 12.00
N ASN A 17 -1.16 19.88 10.82
CA ASN A 17 -2.09 20.05 9.69
C ASN A 17 -3.30 19.09 9.72
N GLY A 18 -3.53 18.37 10.83
CA GLY A 18 -4.65 17.44 10.96
C GLY A 18 -4.49 16.11 10.19
N LEU A 19 -3.32 15.87 9.61
CA LEU A 19 -3.01 14.64 8.87
C LEU A 19 -2.37 13.61 9.80
N LYS A 20 -3.06 12.48 9.98
CA LYS A 20 -2.52 11.35 10.74
C LYS A 20 -1.57 10.55 9.85
N ALA A 21 -0.37 10.28 10.34
CA ALA A 21 0.64 9.51 9.62
C ALA A 21 1.33 8.49 10.54
N THR A 22 1.72 7.37 9.95
CA THR A 22 2.51 6.32 10.62
C THR A 22 3.61 5.86 9.69
N GLY A 23 4.81 5.62 10.22
CA GLY A 23 5.94 5.18 9.41
C GLY A 23 7.01 4.50 10.25
N THR A 24 8.03 4.01 9.56
CA THR A 24 9.24 3.47 10.18
C THR A 24 10.35 4.50 10.04
N VAL A 25 11.22 4.64 11.05
CA VAL A 25 12.32 5.61 11.04
C VAL A 25 13.64 4.86 11.19
N ARG A 26 14.63 5.20 10.35
CA ARG A 26 15.98 4.63 10.47
C ARG A 26 16.65 5.13 11.75
N ARG A 27 17.31 4.23 12.49
CA ARG A 27 18.01 4.57 13.74
C ARG A 27 18.98 5.73 13.59
N ASN A 28 19.68 5.81 12.46
CA ASN A 28 20.68 6.84 12.18
C ASN A 28 20.07 8.23 11.86
N ARG A 29 18.74 8.38 11.85
CA ARG A 29 18.03 9.66 11.65
C ARG A 29 17.42 10.22 12.94
N ILE A 30 17.76 9.63 14.08
CA ILE A 30 17.27 10.05 15.39
C ILE A 30 18.51 10.51 16.16
N GLU A 31 18.63 11.82 16.39
CA GLU A 31 19.78 12.41 17.11
C GLU A 31 19.82 11.94 18.57
N ILE A 32 18.64 11.70 19.16
CA ILE A 32 18.49 11.19 20.51
C ILE A 32 18.37 9.67 20.44
N LYS A 33 19.33 8.94 21.02
CA LYS A 33 19.13 7.52 21.35
C LYS A 33 18.02 7.44 22.40
N HIS A 34 16.78 7.27 21.95
CA HIS A 34 15.69 6.91 22.84
C HIS A 34 15.91 5.46 23.26
N GLU A 35 16.46 5.25 24.46
CA GLU A 35 16.19 4.01 25.18
C GLU A 35 14.68 3.96 25.43
N PHE A 36 14.04 2.88 25.01
CA PHE A 36 12.65 2.63 25.37
C PHE A 36 12.63 2.42 26.88
N ASP A 37 12.35 3.49 27.62
CA ASP A 37 12.18 3.40 29.06
C ASP A 37 11.09 2.34 29.32
N LYS A 38 11.39 1.36 30.18
CA LYS A 38 10.46 0.24 30.45
C LYS A 38 9.11 0.75 30.99
N LYS A 39 9.04 2.01 31.43
CA LYS A 39 7.85 2.73 31.89
C LYS A 39 7.10 3.53 30.81
N ALA A 40 7.64 3.70 29.60
CA ALA A 40 7.04 4.48 28.50
C ALA A 40 5.79 3.82 27.86
N VAL A 41 5.34 2.69 28.40
CA VAL A 41 4.14 1.93 27.98
C VAL A 41 2.84 2.76 28.09
N LYS A 42 2.86 3.89 28.82
CA LYS A 42 1.72 4.81 29.00
C LYS A 42 1.51 5.84 27.87
N ALA A 43 2.38 5.93 26.87
CA ALA A 43 2.13 6.81 25.72
C ALA A 43 0.97 6.24 24.86
N ALA A 44 0.06 7.11 24.39
CA ALA A 44 -1.17 6.73 23.67
C ALA A 44 -0.95 5.90 22.38
N SER A 45 0.29 5.80 21.89
CA SER A 45 0.72 4.98 20.75
C SER A 45 1.27 3.59 21.13
N VAL A 46 1.56 3.35 22.41
CA VAL A 46 2.13 2.09 22.94
C VAL A 46 1.04 1.16 23.51
N SER A 47 -0.12 1.72 23.86
CA SER A 47 -1.29 0.99 24.35
C SER A 47 -2.52 1.25 23.47
N PRO A 48 -3.43 0.28 23.25
CA PRO A 48 -3.41 -1.08 23.78
C PRO A 48 -2.50 -2.01 22.96
N ILE A 49 -1.81 -2.90 23.68
CA ILE A 49 -1.04 -3.99 23.09
C ILE A 49 -2.02 -4.96 22.42
N LYS A 50 -1.81 -5.25 21.13
CA LYS A 50 -2.66 -6.15 20.35
C LYS A 50 -1.90 -7.42 19.99
N PRO A 51 -2.51 -8.62 20.07
CA PRO A 51 -1.90 -9.84 19.58
C PRO A 51 -1.81 -9.78 18.04
N LEU A 52 -0.62 -10.04 17.50
CA LEU A 52 -0.40 -10.15 16.05
C LEU A 52 0.24 -11.51 15.75
N LYS A 53 -0.28 -12.21 14.75
CA LYS A 53 0.33 -13.45 14.25
C LYS A 53 1.58 -13.12 13.44
N ARG A 54 2.75 -13.43 13.98
CA ARG A 54 4.04 -13.24 13.32
C ARG A 54 4.79 -14.56 13.25
N TYR A 55 5.48 -14.78 12.14
CA TYR A 55 6.36 -15.94 12.01
C TYR A 55 7.49 -15.84 13.06
N SER A 56 7.62 -16.88 13.88
CA SER A 56 8.77 -17.07 14.76
C SER A 56 9.64 -18.16 14.15
N SER A 57 10.93 -17.87 13.96
CA SER A 57 11.92 -18.85 13.52
C SER A 57 12.06 -20.00 14.52
N ASP A 58 11.92 -19.69 15.81
CA ASP A 58 12.14 -20.63 16.92
C ASP A 58 11.04 -21.70 16.96
N VAL A 59 9.81 -21.30 16.65
CA VAL A 59 8.64 -22.20 16.59
C VAL A 59 8.39 -22.70 15.15
N ARG A 60 9.14 -22.18 14.16
CA ARG A 60 8.93 -22.34 12.70
C ARG A 60 7.48 -22.16 12.25
N ASN A 61 6.69 -21.42 13.02
CA ASN A 61 5.27 -21.22 12.77
C ASN A 61 4.86 -19.79 13.18
N LYS A 62 3.64 -19.40 12.80
CA LYS A 62 3.06 -18.11 13.21
C LYS A 62 2.68 -18.18 14.70
N ALA A 63 3.48 -17.53 15.54
CA ALA A 63 3.17 -17.33 16.95
C ALA A 63 2.37 -16.04 17.15
N GLU A 64 1.52 -16.00 18.18
CA GLU A 64 0.86 -14.77 18.60
C GLU A 64 1.80 -13.99 19.52
N ILE A 65 2.28 -12.85 19.02
CA ILE A 65 3.19 -11.97 19.75
C ILE A 65 2.46 -10.67 20.06
N ARG A 66 2.63 -10.19 21.29
CA ARG A 66 2.08 -8.93 21.77
C ARG A 66 2.86 -7.76 21.16
N PHE A 67 2.19 -6.91 20.37
CA PHE A 67 2.80 -5.74 19.73
C PHE A 67 2.04 -4.43 20.04
N PRO A 68 2.74 -3.28 20.02
CA PRO A 68 2.10 -1.96 20.15
C PRO A 68 1.06 -1.71 19.06
N SER A 69 -0.01 -0.99 19.42
CA SER A 69 -1.10 -0.63 18.49
C SER A 69 -0.60 0.12 17.25
N ALA A 70 0.42 0.98 17.41
CA ALA A 70 1.06 1.70 16.31
C ALA A 70 1.64 0.76 15.25
N PHE A 71 2.24 -0.36 15.65
CA PHE A 71 2.80 -1.34 14.72
C PHE A 71 1.72 -2.11 13.97
N VAL A 72 0.61 -2.43 14.66
CA VAL A 72 -0.56 -3.06 14.03
C VAL A 72 -1.20 -2.13 13.01
N ALA A 73 -1.36 -0.85 13.35
CA ALA A 73 -1.86 0.16 12.41
C ALA A 73 -0.94 0.31 11.20
N TYR A 74 0.38 0.40 11.43
CA TYR A 74 1.36 0.46 10.35
C TYR A 74 1.23 -0.73 9.39
N ASN A 75 1.26 -1.97 9.90
CA ASN A 75 1.18 -3.17 9.05
C ASN A 75 -0.16 -3.30 8.33
N LYS A 76 -1.26 -2.85 8.94
CA LYS A 76 -2.60 -2.90 8.32
C LYS A 76 -2.69 -2.02 7.07
N PHE A 77 -2.08 -0.85 7.11
CA PHE A 77 -2.19 0.15 6.04
C PHE A 77 -0.96 0.22 5.13
N MET A 78 0.13 -0.47 5.48
CA MET A 78 1.30 -0.65 4.62
C MET A 78 0.96 -1.53 3.41
N GLY A 79 1.69 -1.35 2.31
CA GLY A 79 1.62 -2.26 1.15
C GLY A 79 0.52 -1.94 0.14
N GLY A 80 -0.23 -0.86 0.32
CA GLY A 80 -1.19 -0.38 -0.68
C GLY A 80 -0.53 -0.09 -2.03
N VAL A 81 0.63 0.55 -2.02
CA VAL A 81 1.43 0.86 -3.23
C VAL A 81 1.94 -0.42 -3.89
N ASP A 82 2.53 -1.34 -3.14
CA ASP A 82 3.04 -2.62 -3.67
C ASP A 82 1.91 -3.46 -4.27
N THR A 83 0.74 -3.45 -3.62
CA THR A 83 -0.46 -4.14 -4.11
C THR A 83 -0.94 -3.53 -5.43
N HIS A 84 -0.93 -2.19 -5.55
CA HIS A 84 -1.30 -1.50 -6.77
C HIS A 84 -0.29 -1.77 -7.90
N ASP A 85 1.01 -1.70 -7.63
CA ASP A 85 2.07 -2.04 -8.59
C ASP A 85 1.95 -3.49 -9.07
N PHE A 86 1.67 -4.42 -8.16
CA PHE A 86 1.40 -5.83 -8.49
C PHE A 86 0.20 -5.99 -9.41
N ARG A 87 -0.90 -5.28 -9.15
CA ARG A 87 -2.09 -5.28 -10.02
C ARG A 87 -1.77 -4.70 -11.39
N CYS A 88 -1.03 -3.60 -11.47
CA CYS A 88 -0.57 -3.01 -12.73
C CYS A 88 0.26 -4.00 -13.54
N LYS A 89 1.23 -4.68 -12.92
CA LYS A 89 2.06 -5.71 -13.56
C LYS A 89 1.27 -6.90 -14.14
N LYS A 90 0.15 -7.25 -13.50
CA LYS A 90 -0.75 -8.33 -13.97
C LYS A 90 -1.75 -7.87 -15.04
N THR A 91 -1.87 -6.57 -15.26
CA THR A 91 -2.81 -5.97 -16.21
C THR A 91 -2.18 -5.93 -17.61
N VAL A 92 -3.03 -5.94 -18.63
CA VAL A 92 -2.65 -5.73 -20.04
C VAL A 92 -3.03 -4.29 -20.44
N PRO A 93 -2.34 -3.64 -21.39
CA PRO A 93 -1.32 -4.18 -22.31
C PRO A 93 0.09 -4.29 -21.70
N LYS A 94 0.92 -5.17 -22.26
CA LYS A 94 2.36 -5.27 -21.99
C LYS A 94 3.12 -5.00 -23.28
N ILE A 95 3.66 -3.79 -23.43
CA ILE A 95 4.45 -3.40 -24.59
C ILE A 95 5.89 -3.18 -24.15
N ASN A 96 6.81 -3.92 -24.77
CA ASN A 96 8.24 -3.75 -24.57
C ASN A 96 8.76 -2.80 -25.65
N SER A 97 9.19 -1.61 -25.24
CA SER A 97 9.76 -0.60 -26.14
C SER A 97 11.10 -0.14 -25.58
N LYS A 98 12.04 0.18 -26.47
CA LYS A 98 13.36 0.71 -26.09
C LYS A 98 13.30 2.18 -25.66
N LYS A 99 12.24 2.92 -26.04
CA LYS A 99 12.04 4.32 -25.64
C LYS A 99 11.36 4.36 -24.27
N TRP A 100 11.99 4.98 -23.28
CA TRP A 100 11.50 5.05 -21.89
C TRP A 100 10.10 5.66 -21.76
N THR A 101 9.72 6.56 -22.68
CA THR A 101 8.40 7.21 -22.71
C THR A 101 7.27 6.21 -22.84
N TRP A 102 7.46 5.14 -23.63
CA TRP A 102 6.48 4.07 -23.78
C TRP A 102 6.25 3.31 -22.47
N SER A 103 7.31 3.09 -21.68
CA SER A 103 7.17 2.44 -20.36
C SER A 103 6.30 3.25 -19.41
N VAL A 104 6.43 4.59 -19.43
CA VAL A 104 5.59 5.50 -18.64
C VAL A 104 4.16 5.50 -19.16
N PHE A 105 3.97 5.66 -20.47
CA PHE A 105 2.65 5.68 -21.10
C PHE A 105 1.83 4.41 -20.81
N ILE A 106 2.45 3.23 -20.97
CA ILE A 106 1.78 1.95 -20.69
C ILE A 106 1.46 1.80 -19.21
N ARG A 107 2.33 2.30 -18.31
CA ARG A 107 2.04 2.31 -16.88
C ARG A 107 0.83 3.17 -16.53
N LEU A 108 0.65 4.31 -17.21
CA LEU A 108 -0.53 5.16 -17.01
C LEU A 108 -1.81 4.41 -17.41
N ILE A 109 -1.82 3.75 -18.57
CA ILE A 109 -2.97 2.94 -19.02
C ILE A 109 -3.28 1.82 -18.02
N GLN A 110 -2.26 1.05 -17.61
CA GLN A 110 -2.42 -0.03 -16.63
C GLN A 110 -2.97 0.48 -15.30
N SER A 111 -2.46 1.61 -14.80
CA SER A 111 -2.92 2.25 -13.56
C SER A 111 -4.39 2.69 -13.67
N SER A 112 -4.78 3.30 -14.79
CA SER A 112 -6.16 3.72 -15.04
C SER A 112 -7.13 2.53 -15.06
N ILE A 113 -6.77 1.43 -15.70
CA ILE A 113 -7.59 0.20 -15.72
C ILE A 113 -7.71 -0.39 -14.31
N VAL A 114 -6.61 -0.44 -13.54
CA VAL A 114 -6.63 -0.90 -12.15
C VAL A 114 -7.55 -0.03 -11.29
N ASN A 115 -7.45 1.29 -11.41
CA ASN A 115 -8.28 2.24 -10.66
C ASN A 115 -9.75 2.11 -11.04
N ALA A 116 -10.05 2.03 -12.35
CA ALA A 116 -11.41 1.79 -12.83
C ALA A 116 -11.99 0.47 -12.31
N THR A 117 -11.19 -0.59 -12.24
CA THR A 117 -11.62 -1.88 -11.67
C THR A 117 -11.96 -1.76 -10.19
N VAL A 118 -11.16 -1.00 -9.42
CA VAL A 118 -11.42 -0.78 -8.00
C VAL A 118 -12.73 -0.03 -7.81
N ILE A 119 -12.94 1.07 -8.54
CA ILE A 119 -14.17 1.87 -8.49
C ILE A 119 -15.37 1.02 -8.91
N TYR A 120 -15.26 0.30 -10.03
CA TYR A 120 -16.32 -0.57 -10.53
C TYR A 120 -16.73 -1.63 -9.49
N ASN A 121 -15.76 -2.25 -8.81
CA ASN A 121 -16.04 -3.23 -7.76
C ASN A 121 -16.55 -2.63 -6.44
N ILE A 122 -16.47 -1.31 -6.26
CA ILE A 122 -17.08 -0.60 -5.13
C ILE A 122 -18.54 -0.28 -5.46
N CYS A 123 -18.83 0.11 -6.70
CA CYS A 123 -20.18 0.46 -7.15
C CYS A 123 -21.06 -0.76 -7.46
N LYS A 124 -20.46 -1.92 -7.77
CA LYS A 124 -21.17 -3.15 -8.12
C LYS A 124 -21.43 -4.01 -6.88
N GLU A 125 -22.69 -4.40 -6.67
CA GLU A 125 -23.10 -5.29 -5.57
C GLU A 125 -22.80 -6.77 -5.86
N ASP A 126 -22.94 -7.16 -7.12
CA ASP A 126 -22.54 -8.49 -7.62
C ASP A 126 -21.02 -8.68 -7.60
N GLY A 127 -20.59 -9.93 -7.36
CA GLY A 127 -19.21 -10.30 -7.06
C GLY A 127 -18.06 -9.62 -7.83
N LYS A 128 -16.88 -9.60 -7.19
CA LYS A 128 -15.72 -8.84 -7.66
C LYS A 128 -15.21 -9.28 -9.03
N VAL A 129 -15.03 -8.31 -9.91
CA VAL A 129 -14.38 -8.48 -11.22
C VAL A 129 -12.87 -8.38 -11.09
N LYS A 130 -12.15 -9.29 -11.76
CA LYS A 130 -10.68 -9.26 -11.84
C LYS A 130 -10.24 -8.21 -12.84
N THR A 131 -9.10 -7.56 -12.58
CA THR A 131 -8.56 -6.49 -13.44
C THR A 131 -8.33 -6.92 -14.89
N LYS A 132 -7.90 -8.16 -15.14
CA LYS A 132 -7.76 -8.69 -16.50
C LYS A 132 -9.10 -8.73 -17.25
N THR A 133 -10.17 -9.14 -16.57
CA THR A 133 -11.52 -9.16 -17.15
C THR A 133 -12.01 -7.74 -17.44
N MET A 134 -11.72 -6.78 -16.56
CA MET A 134 -12.02 -5.37 -16.82
C MET A 134 -11.27 -4.85 -18.06
N ALA A 135 -9.97 -5.19 -18.18
CA ALA A 135 -9.17 -4.81 -19.34
C ALA A 135 -9.72 -5.39 -20.66
N MET A 136 -10.17 -6.65 -20.65
CA MET A 136 -10.80 -7.27 -21.83
C MET A 136 -12.09 -6.55 -22.23
N LYS A 137 -12.97 -6.23 -21.27
CA LYS A 137 -14.21 -5.48 -21.55
C LYS A 137 -13.93 -4.11 -22.16
N VAL A 138 -12.92 -3.40 -21.65
CA VAL A 138 -12.48 -2.12 -22.22
C VAL A 138 -11.99 -2.31 -23.66
N SER A 139 -11.22 -3.36 -23.92
CA SER A 139 -10.74 -3.67 -25.27
C SER A 139 -11.86 -4.02 -26.25
N GLU A 140 -12.84 -4.81 -25.81
CA GLU A 140 -14.03 -5.18 -26.60
C GLU A 140 -14.86 -3.94 -26.96
N PHE A 141 -15.07 -3.05 -25.98
CA PHE A 141 -15.78 -1.79 -26.20
C PHE A 141 -15.07 -0.89 -27.22
N ILE A 142 -13.74 -0.71 -27.08
CA ILE A 142 -12.96 0.09 -28.03
C ILE A 142 -13.03 -0.50 -29.43
N TYR A 143 -12.94 -1.83 -29.55
CA TYR A 143 -13.05 -2.51 -30.84
C TYR A 143 -14.42 -2.28 -31.48
N TRP A 144 -15.50 -2.42 -30.70
CA TRP A 144 -16.86 -2.19 -31.18
C TRP A 144 -17.06 -0.76 -31.69
N VAL A 145 -16.64 0.25 -30.91
CA VAL A 145 -16.71 1.67 -31.32
C VAL A 145 -15.93 1.93 -32.62
N SER A 146 -14.79 1.26 -32.83
CA SER A 146 -14.01 1.44 -34.06
C SER A 146 -14.63 0.85 -35.32
N GLN A 147 -15.67 0.02 -35.21
CA GLN A 147 -16.41 -0.51 -36.36
C GLN A 147 -17.58 0.38 -36.77
N GLU A 148 -17.99 1.33 -35.92
CA GLU A 148 -19.09 2.27 -36.18
C GLU A 148 -18.62 3.62 -36.76
N ILE A 149 -17.31 3.81 -36.93
CA ILE A 149 -16.67 4.98 -37.53
C ILE A 149 -16.12 4.58 -38.90
#